data_AF-A0A7W4FJ76-F1
#
_entry.id   AF-A0A7W4FJ76-F1
#
_cell.length_a   1.000
_cell.length_b   1.000
_cell.length_c   1.000
_cell.angle_alpha   90.00
_cell.angle_beta   90.00
_cell.angle_gamma   90.00
#
_symmetry.space_group_name_H-M   'P 1'
#
loop_
_entity.id
_entity.type
_entity.pdbx_description
1 polymer ?
#
loop_
_entity_poly.entity_id
_entity_poly.type
_entity_poly.pdbx_seq_one_letter_code
_entity_poly.pdbx_strand_id
1 'polypeptide(L)' 'MAFLSITDFDKALLSQLKTEKERAKYLLQFEITTRITIENLTPKAQAVIADIGLPFVGDNAADVITAARAWLQEKAA' A
#
# COMPACT_ATOMS: atom_id res chain seq x y z
N MET A 1 3.44 -9.79 15.02
CA MET A 1 2.66 -8.52 14.98
C MET A 1 1.43 -8.78 14.14
N ALA A 2 0.23 -8.52 14.67
CA ALA A 2 -1.00 -8.61 13.90
C ALA A 2 -1.19 -7.29 13.15
N PHE A 3 -1.40 -7.36 11.83
CA PHE A 3 -1.71 -6.19 11.02
C PHE A 3 -3.23 -5.92 11.03
N LEU A 4 -3.63 -4.66 10.93
CA LEU A 4 -5.02 -4.29 10.81
C LEU A 4 -5.52 -4.53 9.38
N SER A 5 -6.81 -4.83 9.22
CA SER A 5 -7.51 -4.81 7.93
C SER A 5 -8.17 -3.45 7.74
N ILE A 6 -8.10 -2.89 6.53
CA ILE A 6 -8.70 -1.59 6.22
C ILE A 6 -10.22 -1.76 5.99
N THR A 7 -11.02 -0.91 6.60
CA THR A 7 -12.47 -0.83 6.44
C THR A 7 -12.86 0.37 5.56
N ASP A 8 -14.12 0.46 5.13
CA ASP A 8 -14.60 1.64 4.42
C ASP A 8 -14.55 2.92 5.27
N PHE A 9 -14.59 2.79 6.61
CA PHE A 9 -14.36 3.89 7.55
C PHE A 9 -12.91 4.39 7.47
N ASP A 10 -11.95 3.48 7.37
CA ASP A 10 -10.53 3.81 7.26
C ASP A 10 -10.20 4.50 5.92
N LYS A 11 -10.89 4.11 4.84
CA LYS A 11 -10.82 4.81 3.54
C LYS A 11 -11.34 6.25 3.63
N ALA A 12 -12.45 6.44 4.33
CA ALA A 12 -12.99 7.77 4.59
C ALA A 12 -12.01 8.62 5.42
N LEU A 13 -11.40 8.03 6.45
CA LEU A 13 -10.39 8.71 7.27
C LEU A 13 -9.16 9.14 6.44
N LEU A 14 -8.65 8.27 5.56
CA LEU A 14 -7.56 8.56 4.62
C LEU A 14 -7.81 9.82 3.79
N SER A 15 -9.05 10.00 3.31
CA SER A 15 -9.44 11.17 2.52
C SER A 15 -9.48 12.46 3.34
N GLN A 16 -9.67 12.35 4.66
CA GLN A 16 -9.74 13.49 5.59
C GLN A 16 -8.37 13.92 6.11
N LEU A 17 -7.35 13.04 6.06
CA LEU A 17 -5.99 13.38 6.42
C LEU A 17 -5.43 14.43 5.45
N LYS A 18 -4.89 15.52 5.99
CA LYS A 18 -4.52 16.71 5.21
C LYS A 18 -3.15 16.60 4.57
N THR A 19 -2.24 15.85 5.19
CA THR A 19 -0.85 15.76 4.73
C THR A 19 -0.53 14.36 4.21
N GLU A 20 0.38 14.30 3.24
CA GLU A 20 0.91 13.02 2.74
C GLU A 20 1.58 12.22 3.86
N LYS A 21 2.21 12.91 4.81
CA LYS A 21 2.85 12.31 5.98
C LYS A 21 1.88 11.59 6.90
N GLU A 22 0.74 12.22 7.22
CA GLU A 22 -0.29 11.58 8.04
C GLU A 22 -0.89 10.37 7.33
N ARG A 23 -1.15 10.48 6.02
CA ARG A 23 -1.65 9.37 5.20
C ARG A 23 -0.67 8.20 5.18
N ALA A 24 0.62 8.47 4.98
CA ALA A 24 1.66 7.44 4.96
C ALA A 24 1.80 6.76 6.33
N LYS A 25 1.82 7.53 7.43
CA LYS A 25 1.85 6.98 8.80
C LYS A 25 0.66 6.06 9.08
N TYR A 26 -0.52 6.46 8.62
CA TYR A 26 -1.73 5.67 8.81
C TYR A 26 -1.72 4.39 7.98
N LEU A 27 -1.35 4.47 6.70
CA LEU A 27 -1.22 3.30 5.81
C LEU A 27 -0.20 2.27 6.33
N LEU A 28 0.88 2.70 7.00
CA LEU A 28 1.87 1.80 7.59
C LEU A 28 1.33 0.91 8.72
N GLN A 29 0.15 1.20 9.27
CA GLN A 29 -0.47 0.39 10.33
C GLN A 29 -1.15 -0.87 9.77
N PHE A 30 -1.39 -0.92 8.46
CA PHE A 30 -2.08 -2.01 7.79
C PHE A 30 -1.10 -2.98 7.13
N GLU A 31 -1.59 -4.19 6.81
CA GLU A 31 -0.80 -5.16 6.06
C GLU A 31 -0.64 -4.72 4.60
N ILE A 32 0.61 -4.72 4.12
CA ILE A 32 0.90 -4.56 2.70
C ILE A 32 1.05 -5.96 2.10
N THR A 33 0.16 -6.31 1.20
CA THR A 33 0.18 -7.58 0.47
C THR A 33 0.36 -7.32 -1.03
N THR A 34 0.20 -8.35 -1.87
CA THR A 34 0.19 -8.18 -3.32
C THR A 34 -1.05 -8.77 -3.96
N ARG A 35 -1.44 -8.20 -5.09
CA ARG A 35 -2.39 -8.80 -6.03
C ARG A 35 -1.77 -8.89 -7.42
N ILE A 36 -2.35 -9.71 -8.29
CA ILE A 36 -2.00 -9.72 -9.70
C ILE A 36 -2.67 -8.54 -10.40
N THR A 37 -1.89 -7.76 -11.14
CA THR A 37 -2.36 -6.71 -12.06
C THR A 37 -1.84 -6.98 -13.47
N ILE A 38 -2.38 -6.29 -14.47
CA ILE A 38 -1.87 -6.31 -15.84
C ILE A 38 -1.16 -4.99 -16.13
N GLU A 39 0.11 -5.06 -16.47
CA GLU A 39 0.89 -3.94 -16.98
C GLU A 39 1.44 -4.34 -18.35
N ASN A 40 1.17 -3.52 -19.37
CA ASN A 40 1.59 -3.80 -20.76
C ASN A 40 1.25 -5.23 -21.21
N LEU A 41 -0.01 -5.65 -20.99
CA LEU A 41 -0.53 -6.99 -21.30
C LEU A 41 0.19 -8.15 -20.58
N THR A 42 1.01 -7.85 -19.57
CA THR A 42 1.77 -8.84 -18.81
C THR A 42 1.29 -8.90 -17.36
N PRO A 43 1.07 -10.10 -16.77
CA PRO A 43 0.78 -10.23 -15.35
C PRO A 43 1.96 -9.79 -14.49
N LYS A 44 1.70 -8.91 -13.52
CA LYS A 44 2.68 -8.41 -12.55
C LYS A 44 2.09 -8.43 -11.13
N ALA A 45 2.96 -8.47 -10.13
CA ALA A 45 2.57 -8.26 -8.73
C ALA A 45 2.46 -6.76 -8.45
N GLN A 46 1.31 -6.32 -7.93
CA GLN A 46 1.08 -4.95 -7.44
C GLN A 46 0.98 -4.96 -5.92
N ALA A 47 1.69 -4.06 -5.24
CA ALA A 47 1.52 -3.85 -3.81
C ALA A 47 0.13 -3.28 -3.50
N VAL A 48 -0.53 -3.82 -2.49
CA VAL A 48 -1.85 -3.37 -2.06
C VAL A 48 -1.96 -3.30 -0.55
N ILE A 49 -2.84 -2.43 -0.07
CA ILE A 49 -3.35 -2.45 1.29
C ILE A 49 -4.84 -2.79 1.18
N ALA A 50 -5.17 -4.03 1.53
CA ALA A 50 -6.45 -4.66 1.21
C ALA A 50 -6.83 -4.52 -0.28
N ASP A 51 -7.78 -3.65 -0.63
CA ASP A 51 -8.26 -3.41 -2.00
C ASP A 51 -7.61 -2.19 -2.68
N ILE A 52 -6.84 -1.40 -1.93
CA ILE A 52 -6.21 -0.18 -2.42
C ILE A 52 -4.87 -0.51 -3.08
N GLY A 53 -4.75 -0.20 -4.37
CA GLY A 53 -3.51 -0.32 -5.13
C GLY A 53 -2.50 0.76 -4.76
N LEU A 54 -1.28 0.35 -4.40
CA LEU A 54 -0.13 1.23 -4.29
C LEU A 54 0.57 1.36 -5.67
N PRO A 55 1.38 2.42 -5.90
CA PRO A 55 2.05 2.65 -7.17
C PRO A 55 3.32 1.79 -7.37
N PHE A 56 3.34 0.58 -6.81
CA PHE A 56 4.46 -0.35 -6.90
C PHE A 56 4.02 -1.62 -7.61
N VAL A 57 4.63 -1.88 -8.75
CA VAL A 57 4.37 -3.05 -9.61
C VAL A 57 5.72 -3.68 -9.97
N GLY A 58 5.77 -5.00 -10.01
CA GLY A 58 6.99 -5.73 -10.36
C GLY A 58 6.75 -7.22 -10.55
N ASP A 59 7.80 -7.93 -10.92
CA ASP A 59 7.75 -9.39 -11.16
C ASP A 59 7.77 -10.21 -9.87
N ASN A 60 8.38 -9.66 -8.81
CA ASN A 60 8.53 -10.34 -7.52
C ASN A 60 7.70 -9.66 -6.43
N ALA A 61 6.77 -10.39 -5.83
CA ALA A 61 5.90 -9.89 -4.77
C ALA A 61 6.66 -9.40 -3.53
N ALA A 62 7.73 -10.08 -3.12
CA ALA A 62 8.49 -9.72 -1.92
C ALA A 62 9.23 -8.39 -2.08
N ASP A 63 9.83 -8.18 -3.26
CA ASP A 63 10.54 -6.94 -3.58
C ASP A 63 9.56 -5.76 -3.67
N VAL A 64 8.40 -5.99 -4.29
CA VAL A 64 7.31 -5.00 -4.42
C VAL A 64 6.75 -4.58 -3.06
N ILE A 65 6.52 -5.53 -2.14
CA ILE A 65 6.10 -5.21 -0.76
C ILE A 65 7.17 -4.40 -0.04
N THR A 66 8.44 -4.80 -0.16
CA THR A 66 9.55 -4.14 0.52
C THR A 66 9.72 -2.69 0.03
N ALA A 67 9.67 -2.48 -1.28
CA ALA A 67 9.73 -1.14 -1.88
C ALA A 67 8.55 -0.26 -1.46
N ALA A 68 7.33 -0.81 -1.49
CA ALA A 68 6.13 -0.08 -1.08
C ALA A 68 6.20 0.34 0.40
N ARG A 69 6.70 -0.54 1.26
CA ARG A 69 6.87 -0.24 2.69
C ARG A 69 7.94 0.83 2.93
N ALA A 70 9.09 0.72 2.28
CA ALA A 70 10.17 1.70 2.40
C ALA A 70 9.71 3.10 1.95
N TRP A 71 8.97 3.17 0.84
CA TRP A 71 8.39 4.43 0.37
C TRP A 71 7.40 5.03 1.36
N LEU A 72 6.49 4.23 1.93
CA LEU A 72 5.58 4.72 2.96
C LEU A 72 6.34 5.22 4.22
N GLN A 73 7.42 4.56 4.61
CA GLN A 73 8.27 4.99 5.72
C GLN A 73 8.97 6.33 5.43
N GLU A 74 9.47 6.51 4.21
CA GLU A 74 10.08 7.78 3.77
C GLU A 74 9.06 8.92 3.79
N LYS A 75 7.84 8.68 3.29
CA LYS A 75 6.77 9.69 3.31
C LYS A 75 6.26 9.99 4.72
N ALA A 76 6.37 9.03 5.63
CA ALA A 76 5.99 9.19 7.04
C ALA A 76 7.01 9.95 7.90
N ALA A 77 8.25 10.13 7.40
CA ALA A 77 9.36 10.79 8.10
C ALA A 77 9.11 12.28 8.33
#